data_AF-A0A7C4N6Q4-F1
#
_entry.id   AF-A0A7C4N6Q4-F1
#
_cell.length_a   1.000
_cell.length_b   1.000
_cell.length_c   1.000
_cell.angle_alpha   90.00
_cell.angle_beta   90.00
_cell.angle_gamma   90.00
#
_symmetry.space_group_name_H-M   'P 1'
#
loop_
_entity.id
_entity.type
_entity.pdbx_description
1 polymer ?
#
loop_
_entity_poly.entity_id
_entity_poly.type
_entity_poly.pdbx_seq_one_letter_code
_entity_poly.pdbx_strand_id
1 'polypeptide(L)'
;MEEALASILLFSAPLIFATIGEAITEKAGVINLSLDGSIMLSAMAGFAVSYQTGSLWLGFIAAALVSMLVALLIAYSSIALRLNQVAVGFVLTLLCADLSTFLGNPFVRIQGPAVPHLAIPGLKDIPFIGPILFD
;
A
#
# COMPACT_ATOMS: atom_id res chain seq x y z
N MET A 1 4.37 23.89 11.51
CA MET A 1 2.98 23.38 11.62
C MET A 1 2.43 23.05 10.24
N GLU A 2 2.64 23.91 9.24
CA GLU A 2 2.23 23.67 7.85
C GLU A 2 2.84 22.41 7.23
N GLU A 3 4.13 22.13 7.43
CA GLU A 3 4.75 20.89 6.91
C GLU A 3 4.16 19.60 7.53
N ALA A 4 3.75 19.65 8.79
CA ALA A 4 3.09 18.52 9.43
C ALA A 4 1.69 18.27 8.84
N LEU A 5 0.97 19.34 8.49
CA LEU A 5 -0.33 19.23 7.83
C LEU A 5 -0.20 18.65 6.42
N ALA A 6 0.80 19.10 5.66
CA ALA A 6 1.09 18.59 4.32
C ALA A 6 1.48 17.09 4.33
N SER A 7 2.31 16.67 5.29
CA SER A 7 2.69 15.26 5.42
C SER A 7 1.50 14.37 5.81
N ILE A 8 0.64 14.83 6.73
CA ILE A 8 -0.60 14.13 7.07
C ILE A 8 -1.45 13.91 5.83
N LEU A 9 -1.69 14.94 5.02
CA LEU A 9 -2.47 14.84 3.78
C LEU A 9 -1.88 13.82 2.80
N LEU A 10 -0.56 13.85 2.60
CA LEU A 10 0.16 12.92 1.71
C LEU A 10 0.01 11.46 2.16
N PHE A 11 0.18 11.18 3.46
CA PHE A 11 0.05 9.81 3.99
C PHE A 11 -1.41 9.36 4.16
N SER A 12 -2.36 10.29 4.25
CA SER A 12 -3.79 9.97 4.41
C SER A 12 -4.35 9.27 3.18
N ALA A 13 -3.97 9.69 1.97
CA ALA A 13 -4.52 9.13 0.73
C ALA A 13 -4.37 7.59 0.62
N PRO A 14 -3.16 7.00 0.72
CA PRO A 14 -3.01 5.55 0.68
C PRO A 14 -3.70 4.86 1.86
N LEU A 15 -3.71 5.48 3.05
CA LEU A 15 -4.36 4.92 4.22
C LEU A 15 -5.88 4.85 4.06
N ILE A 16 -6.51 5.87 3.46
CA ILE A 16 -7.95 5.86 3.14
C ILE A 16 -8.28 4.67 2.24
N PHE A 17 -7.51 4.41 1.19
CA PHE A 17 -7.74 3.24 0.33
C PHE A 17 -7.60 1.93 1.10
N ALA A 18 -6.61 1.83 1.98
CA ALA A 18 -6.43 0.65 2.82
C ALA A 18 -7.64 0.43 3.76
N THR A 19 -8.10 1.48 4.44
CA THR A 19 -9.27 1.41 5.35
C THR A 19 -10.57 1.06 4.62
N ILE A 20 -10.75 1.52 3.39
CA ILE A 20 -11.91 1.12 2.57
C ILE A 20 -11.85 -0.38 2.27
N GLY A 21 -10.69 -0.90 1.90
CA GLY A 21 -10.49 -2.34 1.70
C GLY A 21 -10.76 -3.14 2.97
N GLU A 22 -10.25 -2.67 4.10
CA GLU A 22 -10.46 -3.29 5.41
C GLU A 22 -11.95 -3.34 5.79
N ALA A 23 -12.68 -2.23 5.65
CA ALA A 23 -14.11 -2.16 5.92
C ALA A 23 -14.92 -3.13 5.06
N ILE A 24 -14.50 -3.38 3.80
CA ILE A 24 -15.12 -4.39 2.94
C ILE A 24 -14.86 -5.79 3.51
N THR A 25 -13.62 -6.09 3.91
CA THR A 25 -13.28 -7.41 4.47
C THR A 25 -13.97 -7.69 5.79
N GLU A 26 -14.09 -6.70 6.68
CA GLU A 26 -14.81 -6.81 7.95
C GLU A 26 -16.29 -7.11 7.72
N LYS A 27 -16.93 -6.44 6.76
CA LYS A 27 -18.32 -6.73 6.38
C LYS A 27 -18.51 -8.14 5.82
N ALA A 28 -17.47 -8.73 5.24
CA ALA A 28 -17.46 -10.11 4.79
C ALA A 28 -17.14 -11.13 5.91
N GLY A 29 -16.90 -10.67 7.15
CA GLY A 29 -16.60 -11.52 8.30
C GLY A 29 -15.13 -11.93 8.44
N VAL A 30 -14.22 -11.27 7.72
CA VAL A 30 -12.77 -11.52 7.79
C VAL A 30 -12.06 -10.24 8.20
N ILE A 31 -11.52 -10.23 9.42
CA ILE A 31 -10.75 -9.10 9.96
C ILE A 31 -9.31 -9.25 9.49
N ASN A 32 -8.80 -8.27 8.75
CA ASN A 32 -7.44 -8.28 8.20
C ASN A 32 -6.46 -7.45 9.04
N LEU A 33 -6.00 -8.02 10.15
CA LEU A 33 -5.07 -7.31 11.04
C LEU A 33 -3.62 -7.23 10.50
N SER A 34 -3.32 -7.92 9.40
CA SER A 34 -1.98 -7.86 8.77
C SER A 34 -1.73 -6.61 7.94
N LEU A 35 -2.72 -5.74 7.83
CA LEU A 35 -2.77 -4.64 6.88
C LEU A 35 -1.54 -3.74 6.95
N ASP A 36 -1.14 -3.30 8.14
CA ASP A 36 0.06 -2.47 8.34
C ASP A 36 1.32 -3.10 7.74
N GLY A 37 1.59 -4.37 8.06
CA GLY A 37 2.75 -5.09 7.55
C GLY A 37 2.66 -5.35 6.04
N SER A 38 1.47 -5.69 5.55
CA SER A 38 1.23 -5.95 4.13
C SER A 38 1.42 -4.71 3.27
N ILE A 39 1.11 -3.50 3.79
CA ILE A 39 1.38 -2.22 3.13
C ILE A 39 2.90 -2.02 2.98
N MET A 40 3.67 -2.25 4.05
CA MET A 40 5.13 -2.08 4.00
C MET A 40 5.77 -3.04 2.97
N LEU A 41 5.37 -4.32 3.00
CA LEU A 41 5.89 -5.33 2.09
C LEU A 41 5.49 -5.07 0.63
N SER A 42 4.24 -4.71 0.38
CA SER A 42 3.76 -4.41 -0.97
C SER A 42 4.37 -3.12 -1.53
N ALA A 43 4.56 -2.08 -0.71
CA ALA A 43 5.25 -0.86 -1.10
C ALA A 43 6.71 -1.14 -1.50
N MET A 44 7.42 -1.95 -0.71
CA MET A 44 8.78 -2.38 -1.02
C MET A 44 8.83 -3.17 -2.33
N ALA A 45 7.96 -4.18 -2.50
CA ALA A 45 7.93 -4.99 -3.71
C ALA A 45 7.57 -4.17 -4.96
N GLY A 46 6.58 -3.28 -4.86
CA GLY A 46 6.19 -2.38 -5.93
C GLY A 46 7.31 -1.43 -6.33
N PHE A 47 8.04 -0.89 -5.35
CA PHE A 47 9.22 -0.06 -5.59
C PHE A 47 10.31 -0.83 -6.32
N ALA A 48 10.70 -2.01 -5.82
CA ALA A 48 11.77 -2.82 -6.41
C ALA A 48 11.47 -3.22 -7.85
N VAL A 49 10.24 -3.65 -8.14
CA VAL A 49 9.82 -4.01 -9.50
C VAL A 49 9.78 -2.78 -10.40
N SER A 50 9.25 -1.64 -9.93
CA SER A 50 9.25 -0.40 -10.72
C SER A 50 10.67 0.04 -11.04
N TYR A 51 11.57 -0.04 -10.07
CA TYR A 51 12.97 0.36 -10.21
C TYR A 51 13.72 -0.51 -11.21
N GLN A 52 13.57 -1.84 -11.13
CA GLN A 52 14.26 -2.77 -12.04
C GLN A 52 13.70 -2.79 -13.45
N THR A 53 12.39 -2.60 -13.60
CA THR A 53 11.74 -2.67 -14.92
C THR A 53 11.63 -1.30 -15.60
N GLY A 54 11.77 -0.21 -14.85
CA GLY A 54 11.45 1.14 -15.30
C GLY A 54 9.95 1.39 -15.51
N SER A 55 9.07 0.43 -15.17
CA SER A 55 7.63 0.51 -15.42
C SER A 55 6.84 0.61 -14.11
N LEU A 56 6.18 1.75 -13.92
CA LEU A 56 5.34 2.01 -12.76
C LEU A 56 4.15 1.05 -12.68
N TRP A 57 3.59 0.66 -13.83
CA TRP A 57 2.46 -0.27 -13.91
C TRP A 57 2.83 -1.67 -13.45
N LEU A 58 4.04 -2.15 -13.80
CA LEU A 58 4.52 -3.45 -13.34
C LEU A 58 4.74 -3.45 -11.83
N GLY A 59 5.24 -2.35 -11.26
CA GLY A 59 5.33 -2.20 -9.82
C GLY A 59 3.98 -2.21 -9.13
N PHE A 60 2.98 -1.52 -9.68
CA PHE A 60 1.62 -1.52 -9.14
C PHE A 60 1.02 -2.93 -9.13
N ILE A 61 1.16 -3.68 -10.23
CA ILE A 61 0.71 -5.07 -10.33
C ILE A 61 1.44 -5.95 -9.32
N ALA A 62 2.76 -5.80 -9.18
CA ALA A 62 3.55 -6.56 -8.22
C ALA A 62 3.11 -6.29 -6.77
N ALA A 63 2.91 -5.02 -6.40
CA ALA A 63 2.41 -4.63 -5.09
C ALA A 63 1.03 -5.26 -4.81
N ALA A 64 0.11 -5.19 -5.78
CA ALA A 64 -1.21 -5.79 -5.67
C ALA A 64 -1.15 -7.32 -5.49
N LEU A 65 -0.30 -8.02 -6.25
CA LEU A 65 -0.11 -9.46 -6.12
C LEU A 65 0.46 -9.85 -4.76
N VAL A 66 1.44 -9.11 -4.25
CA VAL A 66 2.03 -9.36 -2.92
C VAL A 66 0.98 -9.20 -1.82
N SER A 67 0.22 -8.11 -1.83
CA SER A 67 -0.83 -7.90 -0.81
C SER A 67 -1.97 -8.92 -0.95
N MET A 68 -2.35 -9.28 -2.18
CA MET A 68 -3.33 -10.33 -2.45
C MET A 68 -2.90 -11.68 -1.85
N LEU A 69 -1.62 -12.06 -1.98
CA LEU A 69 -1.09 -13.30 -1.40
C LEU A 69 -1.14 -13.30 0.13
N VAL A 70 -0.82 -12.17 0.77
CA VAL A 70 -0.93 -12.03 2.24
C VAL A 70 -2.39 -12.14 2.69
N ALA A 71 -3.30 -11.44 2.02
CA ALA A 71 -4.73 -11.50 2.30
C ALA A 71 -5.31 -12.91 2.10
N LEU A 72 -4.86 -13.62 1.06
CA LEU A 72 -5.24 -15.01 0.80
C LEU A 72 -4.81 -15.92 1.95
N LEU A 73 -3.64 -15.70 2.54
CA LEU A 73 -3.18 -16.51 3.69
C LEU A 73 -4.08 -16.31 4.90
N ILE A 74 -4.54 -15.08 5.17
CA ILE A 74 -5.51 -14.80 6.23
C ILE A 74 -6.84 -15.48 5.93
N ALA A 75 -7.38 -15.28 4.72
CA ALA A 75 -8.65 -15.86 4.32
C ALA A 75 -8.62 -17.39 4.42
N TYR A 76 -7.55 -18.03 3.95
CA TYR A 76 -7.36 -19.47 4.04
C TYR A 76 -7.24 -19.94 5.50
N SER A 77 -6.41 -19.29 6.30
CA SER A 77 -6.22 -19.62 7.72
C SER A 77 -7.52 -19.48 8.52
N SER A 78 -8.31 -18.47 8.19
CA SER A 78 -9.60 -18.24 8.83
C SER A 78 -10.67 -19.21 8.38
N ILE A 79 -10.86 -19.37 7.08
CA ILE A 79 -12.04 -20.03 6.50
C ILE A 79 -11.82 -21.54 6.46
N ALA A 80 -10.67 -21.97 5.91
CA ALA A 80 -10.36 -23.38 5.75
C ALA A 80 -9.85 -24.00 7.06
N LEU A 81 -8.92 -23.31 7.75
CA LEU A 81 -8.26 -23.86 8.94
C LEU A 81 -8.96 -23.49 10.26
N ARG A 82 -9.94 -22.56 10.24
CA ARG A 82 -10.68 -22.09 11.43
C ARG A 82 -9.76 -21.57 12.54
N LEU A 83 -8.63 -20.98 12.18
CA LEU A 83 -7.70 -20.36 13.11
C LEU A 83 -8.19 -18.98 13.56
N ASN A 84 -7.67 -18.52 14.70
CA ASN A 84 -7.94 -17.17 15.18
C ASN A 84 -7.29 -16.14 14.25
N GLN A 85 -8.13 -15.38 13.52
CA GLN A 85 -7.72 -14.33 12.58
C GLN A 85 -6.84 -13.26 13.23
N VAL A 86 -7.10 -12.90 14.49
CA VAL A 86 -6.34 -11.87 15.22
C VAL A 86 -4.90 -12.32 15.44
N ALA A 87 -4.70 -13.57 15.86
CA ALA A 87 -3.37 -14.13 16.11
C ALA A 87 -2.58 -14.29 14.81
N VAL A 88 -3.20 -14.85 13.77
CA VAL A 88 -2.58 -15.01 12.45
C VAL A 88 -2.24 -13.65 11.84
N GLY A 89 -3.17 -12.69 11.95
CA GLY A 89 -2.99 -11.33 11.46
C GLY A 89 -1.79 -10.64 12.11
N PHE A 90 -1.68 -10.68 13.45
CA PHE A 90 -0.55 -10.09 14.17
C PHE A 90 0.81 -10.67 13.75
N VAL A 91 0.89 -12.00 13.63
CA VAL A 91 2.11 -12.67 13.16
C VAL A 91 2.46 -12.22 11.74
N LEU A 92 1.46 -12.14 10.88
CA LEU A 92 1.65 -11.66 9.50
C LEU A 92 2.05 -10.19 9.44
N THR A 93 1.54 -9.32 10.30
CA THR A 93 1.97 -7.92 10.39
C THR A 93 3.47 -7.83 10.62
N LEU A 94 3.96 -8.52 11.66
CA LEU A 94 5.37 -8.53 12.02
C LEU A 94 6.23 -9.16 10.92
N LEU A 95 5.80 -10.32 10.42
CA LEU A 95 6.50 -11.02 9.33
C LEU A 95 6.64 -10.15 8.09
N CYS A 96 5.55 -9.49 7.65
CA CYS A 96 5.58 -8.66 6.46
C CYS A 96 6.44 -7.40 6.67
N ALA A 97 6.37 -6.78 7.85
CA ALA A 97 7.21 -5.64 8.19
C ALA A 97 8.71 -6.01 8.18
N ASP A 98 9.08 -7.11 8.84
CA ASP A 98 10.47 -7.59 8.88
C ASP A 98 10.96 -8.01 7.50
N LEU A 99 10.11 -8.71 6.73
CA LEU A 99 10.45 -9.14 5.38
C LEU A 99 10.62 -7.94 4.43
N SER A 100 9.79 -6.89 4.59
CA SER A 100 9.93 -5.65 3.82
C SER A 100 11.28 -4.97 4.09
N THR A 101 11.74 -4.99 5.34
CA THR A 101 13.03 -4.40 5.73
C THR A 101 14.20 -5.25 5.22
N PHE A 102 14.10 -6.57 5.37
CA PHE A 102 15.13 -7.51 4.94
C PHE A 102 15.32 -7.52 3.42
N LEU A 103 14.23 -7.69 2.66
CA LEU A 103 14.27 -7.70 1.19
C LEU A 103 14.48 -6.31 0.60
N GLY A 104 14.02 -5.26 1.30
CA GLY A 104 14.15 -3.87 0.89
C GLY A 104 15.55 -3.30 1.09
N ASN A 105 16.42 -3.94 1.88
CA ASN A 105 17.76 -3.43 2.22
C ASN A 105 18.58 -2.95 0.99
N PRO A 106 18.63 -3.68 -0.14
CA PRO A 106 19.37 -3.24 -1.33
C PRO A 106 18.78 -2.00 -2.01
N PHE A 107 17.51 -1.67 -1.73
CA PHE A 107 16.76 -0.59 -2.35
C PHE A 107 16.70 0.68 -1.48
N VAL A 108 17.26 0.62 -0.28
CA VAL A 108 17.28 1.76 0.65
C VAL A 108 18.08 2.91 0.05
N ARG A 109 17.54 4.14 0.14
CA ARG A 109 18.14 5.39 -0.39
C ARG A 109 18.32 5.44 -1.90
N ILE A 110 17.72 4.52 -2.64
CA ILE A 110 17.63 4.61 -4.09
C ILE A 110 16.44 5.49 -4.46
N GLN A 111 16.63 6.37 -5.45
CA GLN A 111 15.51 7.14 -6.00
C GLN A 111 14.68 6.25 -6.93
N GLY A 112 13.38 6.18 -6.65
CA GLY A 112 12.44 5.45 -7.50
C GLY A 112 12.18 6.15 -8.83
N PRO A 113 11.57 5.44 -9.80
CA PRO A 113 11.13 6.07 -11.04
C PRO A 113 10.14 7.21 -10.76
N ALA A 114 10.30 8.32 -11.48
CA ALA A 114 9.41 9.46 -11.34
C ALA A 114 7.99 9.08 -11.78
N VAL A 115 6.99 9.37 -10.95
CA VAL A 115 5.60 9.24 -11.32
C VAL A 115 5.27 10.40 -12.27
N PRO A 116 4.88 10.13 -13.53
CA PRO A 116 4.55 11.21 -14.45
C PRO A 116 3.36 12.00 -13.92
N HIS A 117 3.46 13.33 -13.98
CA HIS A 117 2.42 14.21 -13.51
C HIS A 117 1.18 14.05 -14.42
N LEU A 118 0.16 13.36 -13.92
CA LEU A 118 -1.07 13.12 -14.66
C LEU A 118 -2.04 14.29 -14.42
N ALA A 119 -1.88 15.36 -15.19
CA ALA A 119 -2.82 16.47 -15.19
C ALA A 119 -4.17 15.99 -15.75
N ILE A 120 -5.20 15.97 -14.90
CA ILE A 120 -6.55 15.58 -15.32
C ILE A 120 -7.13 16.74 -16.15
N PRO A 121 -7.43 16.52 -17.46
CA PRO A 121 -7.99 17.57 -18.31
C PRO A 121 -9.29 18.12 -17.71
N GLY A 122 -9.44 19.44 -17.63
CA GLY A 122 -10.59 20.11 -17.05
C GLY A 122 -10.50 20.37 -15.53
N LEU A 123 -9.82 19.52 -14.76
CA LEU A 123 -9.62 19.75 -13.32
C LEU A 123 -8.41 20.65 -13.05
N LYS A 124 -7.40 20.58 -13.91
CA LYS A 124 -6.24 21.48 -13.92
C LYS A 124 -6.62 22.94 -14.19
N ASP A 125 -7.67 23.17 -14.98
CA ASP A 125 -8.04 24.52 -15.44
C ASP A 125 -8.95 25.27 -14.46
N ILE A 126 -9.36 24.64 -13.34
CA ILE A 126 -10.24 25.26 -12.35
C ILE A 126 -9.43 26.29 -11.54
N PRO A 127 -9.85 27.57 -11.50
CA PRO A 127 -9.16 28.58 -10.69
C PRO A 127 -9.17 28.19 -9.21
N PHE A 128 -8.09 28.46 -8.49
CA PHE A 128 -7.76 27.99 -7.14
C PHE A 128 -7.53 26.47 -6.99
N ILE A 129 -8.43 25.61 -7.48
CA ILE A 129 -8.34 24.15 -7.23
C ILE A 129 -7.27 23.48 -8.11
N GLY A 130 -7.16 23.88 -9.37
CA GLY A 130 -6.19 23.34 -10.31
C GLY A 130 -4.74 23.49 -9.82
N PRO A 131 -4.28 24.70 -9.48
CA PRO A 131 -2.92 24.92 -8.99
C PRO A 131 -2.63 24.19 -7.68
N ILE A 132 -3.61 24.06 -6.78
CA ILE A 132 -3.41 23.38 -5.49
C ILE A 132 -3.21 21.86 -5.66
N LEU A 133 -3.85 21.25 -6.67
CA LEU A 133 -3.81 19.81 -6.89
C LEU A 133 -2.76 19.38 -7.91
N PHE A 134 -2.35 20.27 -8.83
CA PHE A 134 -1.54 19.92 -9.98
C PHE A 134 -0.21 20.70 -10.11
N ASP A 135 0.05 21.75 -9.32
CA ASP A 135 1.33 22.48 -9.29
C ASP A 135 2.03 22.32 -7.92
#